data_AF-A0A954Y9V1-F1
#
_entry.id   AF-A0A954Y9V1-F1
#
_cell.length_a   1.000
_cell.length_b   1.000
_cell.length_c   1.000
_cell.angle_alpha   90.00
_cell.angle_beta   90.00
_cell.angle_gamma   90.00
#
_symmetry.space_group_name_H-M   'P 1'
#
loop_
_entity.id
_entity.type
_entity.pdbx_description
1 polymer ?
#
loop_
_entity_poly.entity_id
_entity_poly.type
_entity_poly.pdbx_seq_one_letter_code
_entity_poly.pdbx_strand_id
1 'polypeptide(L)'
;VDRIDVGRVAGQLVFNVIDYKTARQFTIRQEDIESGRLLQLVLYTIAVSDHLLADQHALPWRTGYWLVQNAGFKTGKPQPGELTEGVVVTSEDWTALVASVRSTVQSIVRNARAARFPMVNTDVDCGGRCEFRTVCRVAQARRLEKSPPRDERDSDHLPPCQGGARGG
;
A
#
# COMPACT_ATOMS: atom_id res chain seq x y z
N VAL A 1 9.75 0.66 -11.79
CA VAL A 1 10.09 -0.77 -11.57
C VAL A 1 11.58 -0.92 -11.80
N ASP A 2 12.36 -1.38 -10.83
CA ASP A 2 13.82 -1.44 -10.99
C ASP A 2 14.27 -2.71 -11.71
N ARG A 3 13.70 -3.86 -11.34
CA ARG A 3 14.01 -5.15 -11.97
C ARG A 3 12.82 -6.10 -11.96
N ILE A 4 12.65 -6.82 -13.05
CA ILE A 4 11.65 -7.88 -13.23
C ILE A 4 12.41 -9.14 -13.64
N ASP A 5 12.23 -10.21 -12.88
CA ASP A 5 12.77 -11.52 -13.24
C ASP A 5 11.63 -12.42 -13.70
N VAL A 6 11.75 -13.01 -14.89
CA VAL A 6 10.75 -13.96 -15.43
C VAL A 6 11.34 -15.36 -15.41
N GLY A 7 10.53 -16.34 -15.05
CA GLY A 7 10.95 -17.73 -14.95
C GLY A 7 9.78 -18.69 -14.99
N ARG A 8 10.02 -19.95 -14.60
CA ARG A 8 8.97 -20.95 -14.48
C ARG A 8 8.95 -21.58 -13.09
N VAL A 9 7.76 -21.80 -12.57
CA VAL A 9 7.52 -22.57 -11.34
C VAL A 9 6.40 -23.56 -11.66
N ALA A 10 6.64 -24.85 -11.39
CA ALA A 10 5.71 -25.93 -11.76
C ALA A 10 5.25 -25.87 -13.24
N GLY A 11 6.17 -25.51 -14.15
CA GLY A 11 5.87 -25.37 -15.58
C GLY A 11 5.13 -24.08 -15.97
N GLN A 12 4.52 -23.35 -15.04
CA GLN A 12 3.83 -22.09 -15.31
C GLN A 12 4.82 -20.92 -15.40
N LEU A 13 4.55 -19.99 -16.32
CA LEU A 13 5.31 -18.76 -16.46
C LEU A 13 5.00 -17.86 -15.26
N VAL A 14 6.04 -17.40 -14.58
CA VAL A 14 5.92 -16.52 -13.41
C VAL A 14 6.90 -15.37 -13.48
N PHE A 15 6.65 -14.32 -12.71
CA PHE A 15 7.58 -13.21 -12.58
C PHE A 15 7.75 -12.73 -11.13
N ASN A 16 8.91 -12.12 -10.86
CA ASN A 16 9.22 -11.44 -9.61
C ASN A 16 9.46 -9.95 -9.85
N VAL A 17 9.08 -9.12 -8.88
CA VAL A 17 9.39 -7.68 -8.88
C VAL A 17 10.40 -7.38 -7.78
N ILE A 18 11.51 -6.74 -8.17
CA ILE A 18 12.60 -6.40 -7.27
C ILE A 18 12.85 -4.89 -7.35
N ASP A 19 13.02 -4.27 -6.18
CA ASP A 19 13.36 -2.85 -6.05
C ASP A 19 14.64 -2.69 -5.22
N TYR A 20 15.61 -1.92 -5.70
CA TYR A 20 16.90 -1.78 -5.04
C TYR A 20 16.85 -0.67 -4.00
N LYS A 21 17.27 -0.96 -2.76
CA LYS A 21 17.38 0.04 -1.69
C LYS A 21 18.80 0.09 -1.15
N THR A 22 19.29 1.31 -0.95
CA THR A 22 20.60 1.61 -0.34
C THR A 22 20.58 1.56 1.18
N ALA A 23 19.42 1.36 1.81
CA ALA A 23 19.30 1.29 3.26
C ALA A 23 20.02 0.05 3.83
N ARG A 24 20.63 0.20 5.02
CA ARG A 24 21.23 -0.92 5.77
C ARG A 24 20.19 -1.90 6.32
N GLN A 25 19.05 -1.36 6.73
CA GLN A 25 17.91 -2.11 7.27
C GLN A 25 16.63 -1.55 6.66
N PHE A 26 15.68 -2.45 6.41
CA PHE A 26 14.37 -2.08 5.89
C PHE A 26 13.34 -3.08 6.43
N THR A 27 12.28 -2.56 7.03
CA THR A 27 11.19 -3.36 7.57
C THR A 27 9.96 -3.12 6.72
N ILE A 28 9.36 -4.20 6.22
CA ILE A 28 8.11 -4.15 5.46
C ILE A 28 6.99 -4.49 6.44
N ARG A 29 6.10 -3.54 6.69
CA ARG A 29 4.92 -3.74 7.54
C ARG A 29 3.67 -3.65 6.69
N GLN A 30 2.74 -4.57 6.91
CA GLN A 30 1.46 -4.58 6.19
C GLN A 30 0.67 -3.29 6.41
N GLU A 31 0.70 -2.74 7.64
CA GLU A 31 0.07 -1.46 7.99
C GLU A 31 0.57 -0.28 7.14
N ASP A 32 1.85 -0.29 6.73
CA ASP A 32 2.42 0.74 5.88
C ASP A 32 1.97 0.61 4.43
N ILE A 33 1.69 -0.62 3.97
CA ILE A 33 1.15 -0.85 2.63
C ILE A 33 -0.31 -0.42 2.58
N GLU A 34 -1.13 -0.88 3.53
CA GLU A 34 -2.57 -0.59 3.59
C GLU A 34 -2.85 0.91 3.78
N SER A 35 -2.07 1.59 4.61
CA SER A 35 -2.17 3.06 4.80
C SER A 35 -1.65 3.88 3.62
N GLY A 36 -1.05 3.25 2.61
CA GLY A 36 -0.51 3.92 1.44
C GLY A 36 0.90 4.52 1.61
N ARG A 37 1.59 4.26 2.73
CA ARG A 37 2.98 4.71 2.96
C ARG A 37 4.01 3.90 2.16
N LEU A 38 3.71 2.64 1.86
CA LEU A 38 4.61 1.71 1.17
C LEU A 38 3.86 1.00 0.02
N LEU A 39 3.64 1.73 -1.07
CA LEU A 39 2.86 1.23 -2.22
C LEU A 39 3.71 0.69 -3.38
N GLN A 40 5.01 0.99 -3.38
CA GLN A 40 5.89 0.82 -4.53
C GLN A 40 5.86 -0.60 -5.14
N LEU A 41 6.09 -1.64 -4.34
CA LEU A 41 6.13 -3.02 -4.84
C LEU A 41 4.75 -3.52 -5.32
N VAL A 42 3.68 -3.16 -4.62
CA VAL A 42 2.31 -3.57 -5.01
C VAL A 42 1.94 -2.93 -6.34
N LEU A 43 2.16 -1.61 -6.48
CA LEU A 43 1.87 -0.89 -7.72
C LEU A 43 2.74 -1.36 -8.89
N TYR A 44 4.01 -1.66 -8.65
CA TYR A 44 4.88 -2.24 -9.67
C TYR A 44 4.37 -3.60 -10.13
N THR A 45 3.96 -4.46 -9.20
CA THR A 45 3.43 -5.79 -9.52
C THR A 45 2.14 -5.70 -10.32
N ILE A 46 1.23 -4.80 -9.93
CA ILE A 46 0.01 -4.49 -10.69
C ILE A 46 0.35 -4.03 -12.10
N ALA A 47 1.26 -3.06 -12.26
CA ALA A 47 1.63 -2.54 -13.56
C ALA A 47 2.28 -3.61 -14.47
N VAL A 48 3.08 -4.51 -13.89
CA VAL A 48 3.69 -5.61 -14.63
C VAL A 48 2.64 -6.64 -15.05
N SER A 49 1.76 -7.07 -14.14
CA SER A 49 0.68 -8.01 -14.45
C SER A 49 -0.29 -7.45 -15.51
N ASP A 50 -0.79 -6.24 -15.30
CA ASP A 50 -1.92 -5.69 -16.06
C ASP A 50 -1.50 -5.09 -17.40
N HIS A 51 -0.23 -4.74 -17.57
CA HIS A 51 0.25 -4.03 -18.77
C HIS A 51 1.45 -4.67 -19.44
N LEU A 52 2.50 -5.03 -18.69
CA LEU A 52 3.74 -5.49 -19.32
C LEU A 52 3.68 -6.96 -19.76
N LEU A 53 3.05 -7.81 -18.94
CA LEU A 53 2.98 -9.26 -19.14
C LEU A 53 1.55 -9.77 -19.38
N ALA A 54 0.60 -8.87 -19.65
CA ALA A 54 -0.81 -9.20 -19.80
C ALA A 54 -1.06 -10.31 -20.84
N ASP A 55 -0.39 -10.25 -21.99
CA ASP A 55 -0.55 -11.22 -23.08
C ASP A 55 0.26 -12.52 -22.89
N GLN A 56 1.13 -12.56 -21.88
CA GLN A 56 2.03 -13.70 -21.64
C GLN A 56 1.48 -14.68 -20.61
N HIS A 57 0.35 -14.36 -19.97
CA HIS A 57 -0.23 -15.15 -18.88
C HIS A 57 0.77 -15.47 -17.75
N ALA A 58 1.74 -14.57 -17.51
CA ALA A 58 2.72 -14.72 -16.44
C ALA A 58 2.08 -14.38 -15.10
N LEU A 59 2.19 -15.27 -14.12
CA LEU A 59 1.65 -15.03 -12.78
C LEU A 59 2.66 -14.32 -11.88
N PRO A 60 2.24 -13.34 -11.06
CA PRO A 60 3.12 -12.72 -10.09
C PRO A 60 3.49 -13.76 -9.01
N TRP A 61 4.78 -13.92 -8.72
CA TRP A 61 5.28 -14.93 -7.79
C TRP A 61 5.83 -14.33 -6.51
N ARG A 62 6.86 -13.47 -6.61
CA ARG A 62 7.49 -12.82 -5.45
C ARG A 62 7.71 -11.34 -5.67
N THR A 63 7.67 -10.57 -4.59
CA THR A 63 8.04 -9.16 -4.58
C THR A 63 8.92 -8.86 -3.39
N GLY A 64 9.91 -7.99 -3.57
CA GLY A 64 10.78 -7.61 -2.48
C GLY A 64 11.77 -6.52 -2.80
N TYR A 65 12.45 -6.07 -1.76
CA TYR A 65 13.53 -5.11 -1.84
C TYR A 65 14.87 -5.83 -1.82
N TRP A 66 15.81 -5.42 -2.66
CA TRP A 66 17.20 -5.85 -2.58
C TRP A 66 18.02 -4.80 -1.85
N LEU A 67 18.48 -5.11 -0.63
CA LEU A 67 19.31 -4.22 0.18
C LEU A 67 20.79 -4.36 -0.23
N VAL A 68 21.28 -3.42 -1.04
CA VAL A 68 22.62 -3.50 -1.65
C VAL A 68 23.76 -3.44 -0.63
N GLN A 69 23.51 -2.92 0.57
CA GLN A 69 24.55 -2.68 1.58
C GLN A 69 24.88 -3.87 2.51
N ASN A 70 24.18 -5.02 2.41
CA ASN A 70 24.54 -6.36 2.98
C ASN A 70 23.36 -7.22 3.46
N ALA A 71 22.09 -6.85 3.21
CA ALA A 71 20.96 -7.65 3.72
C ALA A 71 20.25 -8.51 2.66
N GLY A 72 20.67 -8.41 1.39
CA GLY A 72 20.14 -9.21 0.28
C GLY A 72 18.66 -8.94 0.01
N PHE A 73 17.96 -9.97 -0.49
CA PHE A 73 16.53 -9.88 -0.80
C PHE A 73 15.67 -9.93 0.46
N LYS A 74 14.80 -8.94 0.64
CA LYS A 74 13.83 -8.81 1.72
C LYS A 74 12.42 -8.78 1.18
N THR A 75 11.56 -9.62 1.74
CA THR A 75 10.17 -9.77 1.33
C THR A 75 9.24 -9.42 2.49
N GLY A 76 8.07 -8.89 2.16
CA GLY A 76 6.96 -8.70 3.11
C GLY A 76 5.91 -9.79 2.94
N LYS A 77 4.85 -9.73 3.72
CA LYS A 77 3.61 -10.49 3.48
C LYS A 77 2.44 -9.52 3.25
N PRO A 78 1.42 -9.95 2.49
CA PRO A 78 1.37 -11.17 1.66
C PRO A 78 2.32 -11.12 0.44
N GLN A 79 2.63 -12.29 -0.12
CA GLN A 79 3.36 -12.43 -1.38
C GLN A 79 2.37 -12.77 -2.51
N PRO A 80 2.65 -12.40 -3.77
CA PRO A 80 1.65 -12.52 -4.83
C PRO A 80 1.22 -13.94 -5.19
N GLY A 81 2.19 -14.85 -5.29
CA GLY A 81 1.91 -16.22 -5.72
C GLY A 81 2.12 -17.23 -4.61
N GLU A 82 1.44 -18.36 -4.70
CA GLU A 82 1.67 -19.52 -3.86
C GLU A 82 1.52 -20.81 -4.66
N LEU A 83 2.08 -21.90 -4.14
CA LEU A 83 2.02 -23.21 -4.78
C LEU A 83 0.97 -24.05 -4.06
N THR A 84 -0.13 -24.34 -4.75
CA THR A 84 -1.26 -25.11 -4.24
C THR A 84 -1.45 -26.32 -5.14
N GLU A 85 -1.35 -27.53 -4.59
CA GLU A 85 -1.53 -28.79 -5.32
C GLU A 85 -0.66 -28.90 -6.59
N GLY A 86 0.55 -28.34 -6.55
CA GLY A 86 1.48 -28.35 -7.68
C GLY A 86 1.19 -27.31 -8.77
N VAL A 87 0.25 -26.39 -8.55
CA VAL A 87 -0.11 -25.30 -9.44
C VAL A 87 0.20 -23.97 -8.76
N VAL A 88 0.81 -23.05 -9.49
CA VAL A 88 0.98 -21.65 -9.08
C VAL A 88 -0.36 -20.95 -9.19
N VAL A 89 -0.83 -20.43 -8.06
CA VAL A 89 -2.03 -19.59 -7.96
C VAL A 89 -1.67 -18.23 -7.38
N THR A 90 -2.50 -17.23 -7.66
CA THR A 90 -2.39 -15.93 -6.97
C THR A 90 -2.98 -16.09 -5.57
N SER A 91 -2.24 -15.65 -4.55
CA SER A 91 -2.67 -15.74 -3.15
C SER A 91 -3.93 -14.90 -2.91
N GLU A 92 -4.86 -15.45 -2.13
CA GLU A 92 -6.09 -14.75 -1.73
C GLU A 92 -5.79 -13.47 -0.93
N ASP A 93 -4.86 -13.55 0.03
CA ASP A 93 -4.42 -12.40 0.82
C ASP A 93 -3.81 -11.30 -0.06
N TRP A 94 -3.05 -11.69 -1.10
CA TRP A 94 -2.51 -10.74 -2.06
C TRP A 94 -3.62 -10.07 -2.88
N THR A 95 -4.61 -10.84 -3.29
CA THR A 95 -5.77 -10.31 -4.04
C THR A 95 -6.55 -9.30 -3.19
N ALA A 96 -6.77 -9.61 -1.91
CA ALA A 96 -7.39 -8.69 -0.96
C ALA A 96 -6.53 -7.41 -0.75
N LEU A 97 -5.21 -7.57 -0.61
CA LEU A 97 -4.28 -6.44 -0.51
C LEU A 97 -4.34 -5.54 -1.74
N VAL A 98 -4.34 -6.11 -2.94
CA VAL A 98 -4.43 -5.35 -4.21
C VAL A 98 -5.74 -4.55 -4.27
N ALA A 99 -6.87 -5.15 -3.87
CA ALA A 99 -8.15 -4.44 -3.82
C ALA A 99 -8.10 -3.25 -2.84
N SER A 100 -7.55 -3.46 -1.64
CA SER A 100 -7.34 -2.41 -0.63
C SER A 100 -6.45 -1.28 -1.16
N VAL A 101 -5.29 -1.61 -1.75
CA VAL A 101 -4.36 -0.63 -2.31
C VAL A 101 -4.99 0.17 -3.45
N ARG A 102 -5.77 -0.46 -4.34
CA ARG A 102 -6.50 0.27 -5.40
C ARG A 102 -7.49 1.27 -4.80
N SER A 103 -8.24 0.89 -3.77
CA SER A 103 -9.16 1.79 -3.07
C SER A 103 -8.41 2.97 -2.43
N THR A 104 -7.31 2.71 -1.73
CA THR A 104 -6.45 3.74 -1.12
C THR A 104 -5.91 4.72 -2.17
N VAL A 105 -5.37 4.23 -3.28
CA VAL A 105 -4.87 5.09 -4.37
C VAL A 105 -5.98 5.93 -4.98
N GLN A 106 -7.16 5.36 -5.21
CA GLN A 106 -8.31 6.13 -5.69
C GLN A 106 -8.70 7.24 -4.71
N SER A 107 -8.70 6.97 -3.40
CA SER A 107 -8.99 8.01 -2.40
C SER A 107 -7.93 9.13 -2.41
N ILE A 108 -6.64 8.76 -2.46
CA ILE A 108 -5.54 9.72 -2.56
C ILE A 108 -5.70 10.61 -3.80
N VAL A 109 -5.95 10.03 -4.97
CA VAL A 109 -6.11 10.76 -6.24
C VAL A 109 -7.34 11.67 -6.21
N ARG A 110 -8.48 11.19 -5.68
CA ARG A 110 -9.69 12.02 -5.54
C ARG A 110 -9.44 13.23 -4.64
N ASN A 111 -8.81 13.03 -3.49
CA ASN A 111 -8.52 14.12 -2.55
C ASN A 111 -7.53 15.13 -3.16
N ALA A 112 -6.48 14.65 -3.83
CA ALA A 112 -5.55 15.51 -4.54
C ALA A 112 -6.25 16.37 -5.62
N ARG A 113 -7.12 15.76 -6.43
CA ARG A 113 -7.92 16.47 -7.45
C ARG A 113 -8.90 17.48 -6.86
N ALA A 114 -9.43 17.19 -5.67
CA ALA A 114 -10.30 18.10 -4.93
C ALA A 114 -9.53 19.15 -4.11
N ALA A 115 -8.21 19.26 -4.29
CA ALA A 115 -7.32 20.14 -3.53
C ALA A 115 -7.40 19.94 -2.00
N ARG A 116 -7.72 18.72 -1.55
CA ARG A 116 -7.81 18.36 -0.13
C ARG A 116 -6.45 17.86 0.37
N PHE A 117 -5.71 18.74 1.04
CA PHE A 117 -4.40 18.45 1.63
C PHE A 117 -4.44 18.66 3.16
N PRO A 118 -5.07 17.73 3.92
CA PRO A 118 -5.16 17.88 5.36
C PRO A 118 -3.77 17.83 5.99
N MET A 119 -3.47 18.80 6.84
CA MET A 119 -2.21 18.81 7.60
C MET A 119 -2.28 17.85 8.79
N VAL A 120 -2.27 16.55 8.50
CA VAL A 120 -2.28 15.46 9.48
C VAL A 120 -1.18 14.47 9.13
N ASN A 121 -0.33 14.13 10.11
CA ASN A 121 0.67 13.08 9.97
C ASN A 121 0.78 12.32 11.29
N THR A 122 0.65 10.99 11.22
CA THR A 122 0.71 10.09 12.38
C THR A 122 2.13 9.85 12.88
N ASP A 123 3.15 10.08 12.05
CA ASP A 123 4.54 10.04 12.47
C ASP A 123 4.87 11.28 13.31
N VAL A 124 5.05 11.10 14.61
CA VAL A 124 5.37 12.17 15.57
C VAL A 124 6.65 12.93 15.18
N ASP A 125 7.59 12.25 14.53
CA ASP A 125 8.91 12.76 14.15
C ASP A 125 8.97 13.22 12.69
N CYS A 126 7.82 13.43 12.04
CA CYS A 126 7.72 13.79 10.62
C CYS A 126 8.56 15.03 10.21
N GLY A 127 8.93 15.90 11.17
CA GLY A 127 9.77 17.08 10.92
C GLY A 127 11.27 16.78 10.76
N GLY A 128 11.75 15.57 11.06
CA GLY A 128 13.18 15.25 11.07
C GLY A 128 13.84 15.39 9.70
N ARG A 129 13.19 14.86 8.65
CA ARG A 129 13.69 14.85 7.26
C ARG A 129 12.79 15.59 6.27
N CYS A 130 11.68 16.18 6.72
CA CYS A 130 10.75 16.88 5.85
C CYS A 130 11.25 18.31 5.57
N GLU A 131 11.43 18.64 4.29
CA GLU A 131 11.84 19.98 3.83
C GLU A 131 10.80 21.05 4.18
N PHE A 132 9.53 20.66 4.34
CA PHE A 132 8.43 21.58 4.67
C PHE A 132 8.18 21.75 6.17
N ARG A 133 9.05 21.23 7.04
CA ARG A 133 8.86 21.21 8.51
C ARG A 133 8.57 22.58 9.15
N THR A 134 9.04 23.66 8.53
CA THR A 134 8.85 25.04 9.01
C THR A 134 7.54 25.66 8.53
N VAL A 135 6.95 25.17 7.44
CA VAL A 135 5.75 25.74 6.82
C VAL A 135 4.50 24.89 7.01
N CYS A 136 4.65 23.58 7.25
CA CYS A 136 3.54 22.63 7.27
C CYS A 136 2.59 22.80 8.48
N ARG A 137 3.05 23.45 9.55
CA ARG A 137 2.25 23.72 10.78
C ARG A 137 1.66 22.47 11.44
N VAL A 138 2.20 21.28 11.19
CA VAL A 138 1.70 20.00 11.76
C VAL A 138 1.67 20.02 13.29
N ALA A 139 2.65 20.65 13.94
CA ALA A 139 2.69 20.80 15.40
C ALA A 139 1.51 21.65 15.92
N GLN A 140 1.05 22.64 15.15
CA GLN A 140 -0.12 23.44 15.50
C GLN A 140 -1.42 22.65 15.28
N ALA A 141 -1.50 21.90 14.18
CA ALA A 141 -2.64 21.02 13.91
C ALA A 141 -2.84 19.97 15.01
N ARG A 142 -1.74 19.37 15.51
CA ARG A 142 -1.76 18.42 16.63
C ARG A 142 -2.25 19.04 17.93
N ARG A 143 -1.76 20.25 18.29
CA ARG A 143 -2.21 20.96 19.50
C ARG A 143 -3.70 21.31 19.49
N LEU A 144 -4.27 21.50 18.29
CA LEU A 144 -5.68 21.79 18.09
C LEU A 144 -6.51 20.51 17.86
N GLU A 145 -5.91 19.33 18.03
CA GLU A 145 -6.56 18.02 17.85
C GLU A 145 -7.29 17.88 16.50
N LYS A 146 -6.76 18.52 15.46
CA LYS A 146 -7.36 18.45 14.12
C LYS A 146 -7.29 17.03 13.59
N SER A 147 -8.44 16.44 13.35
CA SER A 147 -8.57 15.15 12.69
C SER A 147 -8.67 15.32 11.18
N PRO A 148 -8.25 14.31 10.39
CA PRO A 148 -8.49 14.35 8.95
C PRO A 148 -10.00 14.43 8.69
N PRO A 149 -10.42 15.13 7.61
CA PRO A 149 -11.81 15.11 7.20
C PRO A 149 -12.23 13.66 6.97
N ARG A 150 -13.35 13.24 7.60
CA ARG A 150 -13.94 11.93 7.34
C ARG A 150 -14.33 11.88 5.86
N ASP A 151 -13.98 10.80 5.17
CA ASP A 151 -14.44 10.58 3.80
C ASP A 151 -15.97 10.43 3.92
N GLU A 152 -16.76 11.35 3.34
CA GLU A 152 -18.23 11.45 3.52
C GLU A 152 -19.01 10.20 3.04
N ARG A 153 -18.31 9.17 2.55
CA ARG A 153 -18.85 7.85 2.21
C ARG A 153 -18.88 6.86 3.39
N ASP A 154 -18.23 7.15 4.51
CA ASP A 154 -18.37 6.35 5.74
C ASP A 154 -19.69 6.64 6.48
N SER A 155 -20.38 7.73 6.13
CA SER A 155 -21.67 8.10 6.73
C SER A 155 -22.86 7.27 6.27
N ASP A 156 -22.74 6.54 5.15
CA ASP A 156 -23.84 5.74 4.58
C ASP A 156 -23.95 4.33 5.19
N HIS A 157 -23.15 3.99 6.22
CA HIS A 157 -23.18 2.69 6.89
C HIS A 157 -23.31 2.75 8.42
N LEU A 158 -23.62 3.91 8.99
CA LEU A 158 -24.00 3.99 10.40
C LEU A 158 -25.53 3.78 10.53
N PRO A 159 -26.01 2.80 11.32
CA PRO A 159 -27.43 2.72 11.62
C PRO A 159 -27.85 4.02 12.31
N PRO A 160 -29.05 4.56 12.00
CA PRO A 160 -29.51 5.78 12.63
C PRO A 160 -29.51 5.58 14.14
N CYS A 161 -28.82 6.48 14.85
CA CYS A 161 -28.92 6.59 16.30
C CYS A 161 -30.41 6.62 16.65
N GLN A 162 -30.91 5.55 17.27
CA GLN A 162 -32.27 5.51 17.77
C GLN A 162 -32.37 6.54 18.89
N GLY A 163 -32.91 7.71 18.56
CA GLY A 163 -33.32 8.70 19.52
C GLY A 163 -34.40 8.09 20.40
N GLY A 164 -34.03 7.76 21.64
CA GLY A 164 -34.95 7.38 22.69
C GLY A 164 -35.82 8.58 23.07
N ALA A 165 -36.90 8.79 22.34
CA ALA A 165 -38.04 9.54 22.84
C ALA A 165 -38.90 8.61 23.69
N ARG A 166 -38.91 8.82 25.00
CA ARG A 166 -40.09 8.54 25.84
C ARG A 166 -40.24 9.67 26.84
N GLY A 167 -41.18 10.56 26.53
CA GLY A 167 -41.86 11.37 27.53
C GLY A 167 -42.93 10.55 28.26
N GLY A 168 -43.34 11.06 29.43
CA GLY A 168 -44.33 10.50 30.34
C GLY A 168 -44.07 11.03 31.73
#